data_AF-A0A183F5V5-F1
#
_entry.id   AF-A0A183F5V5-F1
#
_cell.length_a   1.000
_cell.length_b   1.000
_cell.length_c   1.000
_cell.angle_alpha   90.00
_cell.angle_beta   90.00
_cell.angle_gamma   90.00
#
_symmetry.space_group_name_H-M   'P 1'
#
loop_
_entity.id
_entity.type
_entity.pdbx_description
1 polymer ?
#
loop_
_entity_poly.entity_id
_entity_poly.type
_entity_poly.pdbx_seq_one_letter_code
_entity_poly.pdbx_strand_id
1 'polypeptide(L)'
;MKCCCSTSSAVRSRQPPPQDVILFVVGGGNYVEYQNLVDYGRSKGLHRVTYGCTELVNPKQFTDQVSVGQYSGARGEEEMASS
;
A
#
# COMPACT_ATOMS: atom_id res chain seq x y z
N MET A 1 -32.19 -30.31 12.32
CA MET A 1 -32.12 -28.97 12.94
C MET A 1 -30.74 -28.76 13.55
N LYS A 2 -29.93 -27.83 13.03
CA LYS A 2 -28.74 -27.32 13.74
C LYS A 2 -28.68 -25.81 13.51
N CYS A 3 -28.61 -25.07 14.61
CA CYS A 3 -28.85 -23.63 14.71
C CYS A 3 -27.87 -22.78 13.89
N CYS A 4 -28.43 -21.76 13.23
CA CYS A 4 -27.72 -20.55 12.82
C CYS A 4 -27.43 -19.71 14.07
N CYS A 5 -26.16 -19.55 14.44
CA CYS A 5 -25.75 -18.49 15.37
C CYS A 5 -25.08 -17.38 14.56
N SER A 6 -25.76 -16.24 14.50
CA SER A 6 -25.21 -14.99 14.00
C SER A 6 -24.11 -14.50 14.95
N THR A 7 -22.86 -14.68 14.56
CA THR A 7 -21.72 -13.93 15.12
C THR A 7 -20.76 -13.67 13.97
N SER A 8 -20.55 -12.40 13.64
CA SER A 8 -19.86 -11.91 12.44
C SER A 8 -18.37 -12.27 12.33
N SER A 9 -17.88 -13.18 13.18
CA SER A 9 -16.52 -13.71 13.24
C SER A 9 -16.40 -15.18 12.79
N ALA A 10 -17.51 -15.94 12.73
CA ALA A 10 -17.48 -17.40 12.54
C ALA A 10 -17.41 -17.87 11.07
N VAL A 11 -17.60 -16.99 10.08
CA VAL A 11 -17.58 -17.37 8.64
C VAL A 11 -16.15 -17.48 8.08
N ARG A 12 -15.16 -16.85 8.74
CA ARG A 12 -13.76 -16.84 8.28
C ARG A 12 -12.95 -18.08 8.65
N SER A 13 -13.43 -18.94 9.54
CA SER A 13 -12.63 -20.04 10.11
C SER A 13 -12.50 -21.28 9.23
N ARG A 14 -13.14 -21.33 8.06
CA ARG A 14 -13.15 -22.51 7.17
C ARG A 14 -12.62 -22.27 5.77
N GLN A 15 -12.31 -21.02 5.41
CA GLN A 15 -11.76 -20.74 4.10
C GLN A 15 -10.23 -20.87 4.16
N PRO A 16 -9.60 -21.61 3.23
CA PRO A 16 -8.15 -21.59 3.11
C PRO A 16 -7.69 -20.14 2.95
N PRO A 17 -6.51 -19.78 3.48
CA PRO A 17 -6.00 -18.42 3.39
C PRO A 17 -5.96 -17.98 1.92
N PRO A 18 -6.35 -16.73 1.63
CA PRO A 18 -6.35 -16.22 0.26
C PRO A 18 -4.93 -16.27 -0.31
N GLN A 19 -4.80 -16.85 -1.49
CA GLN A 19 -3.51 -17.06 -2.17
C GLN A 19 -3.08 -15.85 -3.00
N ASP A 20 -4.06 -15.03 -3.40
CA ASP A 20 -3.88 -13.82 -4.19
C ASP A 20 -4.30 -12.61 -3.35
N VAL A 21 -3.37 -11.68 -3.17
CA VAL A 21 -3.57 -10.50 -2.32
C VAL A 21 -3.15 -9.24 -3.07
N ILE A 22 -4.01 -8.22 -3.01
CA ILE A 22 -3.76 -6.89 -3.56
C ILE A 22 -3.75 -5.90 -2.40
N LEU A 23 -2.65 -5.18 -2.21
CA LEU A 23 -2.54 -4.04 -1.30
C LEU A 23 -2.50 -2.75 -2.11
N PHE A 24 -3.30 -1.77 -1.71
CA PHE A 24 -3.26 -0.43 -2.27
C PHE A 24 -3.09 0.60 -1.15
N VAL A 25 -1.96 1.31 -1.16
CA VAL A 25 -1.63 2.38 -0.22
C VAL A 25 -2.09 3.71 -0.78
N VAL A 26 -2.93 4.43 -0.04
CA VAL A 26 -3.34 5.78 -0.40
C VAL A 26 -2.31 6.76 0.16
N GLY A 27 -1.66 7.53 -0.70
CA GLY A 27 -0.57 8.45 -0.39
C GLY A 27 0.78 7.96 -0.92
N GLY A 28 1.84 8.21 -0.14
CA GLY A 28 3.21 7.84 -0.49
C GLY A 28 3.51 6.39 -0.13
N GLY A 29 3.57 5.51 -1.12
CA GLY A 29 4.13 4.17 -0.98
C GLY A 29 5.65 4.16 -1.09
N ASN A 30 6.30 3.14 -0.52
CA ASN A 30 7.76 3.01 -0.53
C ASN A 30 8.21 1.62 -1.00
N TYR A 31 9.35 1.57 -1.71
CA TYR A 31 9.96 0.32 -2.18
C TYR A 31 10.37 -0.63 -1.06
N VAL A 32 10.72 -0.10 0.12
CA VAL A 32 11.04 -0.94 1.29
C VAL A 32 9.81 -1.73 1.75
N GLU A 33 8.62 -1.13 1.68
CA GLU A 33 7.37 -1.82 2.03
C GLU A 33 7.06 -2.93 1.03
N TYR A 34 7.26 -2.66 -0.25
CA TYR A 34 7.13 -3.68 -1.29
C TYR A 34 8.05 -4.88 -1.05
N GLN A 35 9.33 -4.64 -0.74
CA GLN A 35 10.27 -5.73 -0.42
C GLN A 35 9.79 -6.55 0.78
N ASN A 36 9.41 -5.88 1.86
CA ASN A 36 8.89 -6.55 3.05
C ASN A 36 7.64 -7.39 2.73
N LEU A 37 6.75 -6.89 1.87
CA LEU A 37 5.55 -7.61 1.44
C LEU A 37 5.86 -8.81 0.54
N VAL A 38 6.84 -8.71 -0.35
CA VAL A 38 7.28 -9.83 -1.19
C VAL A 38 7.91 -10.92 -0.34
N ASP A 39 8.77 -10.55 0.60
CA ASP A 39 9.42 -11.51 1.51
C ASP A 39 8.40 -12.16 2.45
N TYR A 40 7.46 -11.37 2.96
CA TYR A 40 6.31 -11.90 3.70
C TYR A 40 5.49 -12.86 2.84
N GLY A 41 5.19 -12.48 1.60
CA GLY A 41 4.49 -13.27 0.59
C GLY A 41 5.10 -14.65 0.42
N ARG A 42 6.41 -14.68 0.15
CA ARG A 42 7.21 -15.90 0.01
C ARG A 42 7.18 -16.74 1.28
N SER A 43 7.36 -16.13 2.46
CA SER A 43 7.38 -16.84 3.74
C SER A 43 6.04 -17.49 4.11
N LYS A 44 4.93 -16.94 3.61
CA LYS A 44 3.57 -17.44 3.86
C LYS A 44 3.04 -18.35 2.75
N GLY A 45 3.81 -18.56 1.68
CA GLY A 45 3.38 -19.35 0.53
C GLY A 45 2.25 -18.69 -0.26
N LEU A 46 2.17 -17.35 -0.23
CA LEU A 46 1.23 -16.60 -1.06
C LEU A 46 1.64 -16.74 -2.53
N HIS A 47 0.68 -17.09 -3.39
CA HIS A 47 0.92 -17.30 -4.81
C HIS A 47 1.15 -15.97 -5.55
N ARG A 48 0.41 -14.93 -5.19
CA ARG A 48 0.53 -13.61 -5.81
C ARG A 48 0.30 -12.48 -4.81
N VAL A 49 1.27 -11.57 -4.74
CA VAL A 49 1.16 -10.30 -3.99
C VAL A 49 1.29 -9.16 -4.98
N THR A 50 0.28 -8.30 -5.05
CA THR A 50 0.27 -7.08 -5.87
C THR A 50 0.24 -5.88 -4.96
N TYR A 51 1.27 -5.03 -5.02
CA TYR A 51 1.34 -3.78 -4.29
C TYR A 51 1.11 -2.61 -5.24
N GLY A 52 0.19 -1.73 -4.87
CA GLY A 52 -0.05 -0.46 -5.54
C GLY A 52 -0.04 0.67 -4.53
N CYS A 53 0.27 1.87 -5.00
CA CYS A 53 0.15 3.09 -4.23
C CYS A 53 -0.26 4.24 -5.15
N THR A 54 -0.76 5.34 -4.60
CA THR A 54 -1.08 6.53 -5.42
C THR A 54 0.18 7.21 -5.93
N GLU A 55 1.22 7.29 -5.09
CA GLU A 55 2.52 7.88 -5.44
C GLU A 55 3.63 7.05 -4.81
N LEU A 56 4.69 6.77 -5.58
CA LEU A 56 5.86 6.05 -5.09
C LEU A 56 6.95 7.05 -4.73
N VAL A 57 7.24 7.18 -3.44
CA VAL A 57 8.08 8.25 -2.89
C VAL A 57 9.32 7.73 -2.19
N ASN A 58 10.43 8.43 -2.37
CA ASN A 58 11.62 8.19 -1.56
C ASN A 58 11.49 8.84 -0.17
N PRO A 59 12.21 8.35 0.86
CA PRO A 59 12.12 8.90 2.22
C PRO A 59 12.35 10.40 2.28
N LYS A 60 13.30 10.94 1.50
CA LYS A 60 13.57 12.37 1.42
C LYS A 60 12.37 13.16 0.88
N GLN A 61 11.77 12.69 -0.22
CA GLN A 61 10.60 13.34 -0.81
C GLN A 61 9.41 13.31 0.14
N PHE A 62 9.24 12.19 0.87
CA PHE A 62 8.22 12.09 1.91
C PHE A 62 8.45 13.07 3.04
N THR A 63 9.69 13.19 3.55
CA THR A 63 10.01 14.17 4.59
C THR A 63 9.83 15.61 4.11
N ASP A 64 10.10 15.89 2.84
CA ASP A 64 9.88 17.21 2.23
C ASP A 64 8.37 17.52 2.16
N GLN A 65 7.53 16.56 1.75
CA GLN A 65 6.07 16.71 1.74
C GLN A 65 5.49 16.96 3.14
N VAL A 66 5.97 16.24 4.15
CA VAL A 66 5.51 16.37 5.53
C VAL A 66 6.00 17.65 6.19
N SER A 67 7.26 18.03 5.94
CA SER A 67 7.85 19.24 6.51
C SER A 67 7.31 20.51 5.87
N VAL A 68 7.00 20.48 4.57
CA VAL A 68 6.45 21.64 3.87
C VAL A 68 4.95 21.82 4.09
N GLY A 69 4.21 20.78 4.50
CA GLY A 69 2.78 20.86 4.82
C GLY A 69 1.90 21.42 3.69
N GLN A 70 2.43 21.52 2.46
CA GLN A 70 1.73 21.99 1.29
C GLN A 70 1.78 20.88 0.24
N TYR A 71 0.63 20.28 0.00
CA TYR A 71 0.34 19.62 -1.26
C TYR A 71 0.49 20.65 -2.38
N SER A 72 1.71 20.85 -2.86
CA SER A 72 1.97 21.52 -4.14
C SER A 72 1.66 20.51 -5.23
N GLY A 73 0.36 20.29 -5.46
CA GLY A 73 -0.08 19.64 -6.68
C GLY A 73 0.46 20.43 -7.87
N ALA A 74 1.09 19.73 -8.80
CA ALA A 74 1.19 20.12 -10.20
C ALA A 74 1.34 21.64 -10.46
N ARG A 75 2.52 22.19 -10.20
CA ARG A 75 3.02 23.31 -11.00
C ARG A 75 4.19 22.83 -11.83
N GLY A 76 3.84 22.24 -12.97
CA GLY A 76 4.75 22.24 -14.10
C GLY A 76 4.89 23.67 -14.63
N GLU A 77 6.15 24.03 -14.87
CA GLU A 77 6.66 24.90 -15.95
C GLU A 77 6.59 26.44 -15.77
N GLU A 78 7.76 27.04 -15.98
CA GLU A 78 8.08 28.45 -16.28
C GLU A 78 8.41 29.41 -15.11
N GLU A 79 9.70 29.53 -14.74
CA GLU A 79 10.40 30.83 -14.69
C GLU A 79 11.94 30.68 -14.60
N MET A 80 12.62 31.44 -15.47
CA MET A 80 14.00 31.91 -15.37
C MET A 80 15.16 30.98 -15.77
N ALA A 81 15.35 30.87 -17.09
CA ALA A 81 16.66 31.19 -17.63
C ALA A 81 17.03 32.64 -17.24
N SER A 82 17.91 32.81 -16.24
CA SER A 82 18.81 33.97 -16.08
C SER A 82 19.68 33.66 -14.84
N SER A 83 21.01 33.65 -14.90
CA SER A 83 21.95 34.35 -15.78
C SER A 83 23.16 33.47 -16.12
#